data_AF-A0A8B8EZ47-F1
#
_entry.id   AF-A0A8B8EZ47-F1
#
_cell.length_a   1.000
_cell.length_b   1.000
_cell.length_c   1.000
_cell.angle_alpha   90.00
_cell.angle_beta   90.00
_cell.angle_gamma   90.00
#
_symmetry.space_group_name_H-M   'P 1'
#
loop_
_entity.id
_entity.type
_entity.pdbx_description
1 polymer ?
#
loop_
_entity_poly.entity_id
_entity_poly.type
_entity_poly.pdbx_seq_one_letter_code
_entity_poly.pdbx_strand_id
1 'polypeptide(L)'
;MASVFGTVLGITLVCWINAASELLQNADFESTSFSGNWVTVDCTLTSRSDDKFQGAHSVMISNRHHAWSSIRQNFAVSAGKNYVVSMRFKILNLPAGHNYTKVTLMVALTVNGQPKYSLLSNLPLQQLRFGWTEISGDFHAPTGATIASPYIQIADTEVNFLLDAASATELNHDPHWLTEANQRINKLRKAPISFKLPDGVNAHGISVELVQKKRAFAFGTAVGATQMTDNTHKTYQDFVYKNFEWAVLENALKWRQMEWTEGHVDYDRPLNAIDALRSHGIKVRGHNMFWGVDQFVPQWLSGKSQSQLLTTMKNHVHDVISRTHGKLEHWDVNNEDLHGDWFERHTGDPDITEKMFQWIHNQESQVKLFLNDYMVITSSAETTALRNQGQQFKRDGIPIYGLGIQGHFNSPNIDMDALKYRLDKVAESGLKLWITELSLSDTDENRQAANLEKVMTLFFSHPAVEGVLFWGFWDGKIWHKENALFTGTNITANAAGQKYLDLFHKTWKTYFVHNIQPSHTVQTSGFLGEYLLNIKKNGHLIHQENFSLDSSGKDITINLTNDHQGVSHVAFG
;
A
#
# COMPACT_ATOMS: atom_id res chain seq x y z
N MET A 1 43.19 6.82 -0.47
CA MET A 1 41.79 7.17 -0.79
C MET A 1 41.03 5.87 -0.95
N ALA A 2 40.42 5.40 0.12
CA ALA A 2 39.76 4.09 0.19
C ALA A 2 38.24 4.30 0.25
N SER A 3 37.54 3.52 -0.55
CA SER A 3 36.09 3.46 -0.72
C SER A 3 35.37 3.05 0.56
N VAL A 4 34.35 3.81 0.96
CA VAL A 4 33.39 3.40 1.98
C VAL A 4 32.13 2.92 1.26
N PHE A 5 32.03 1.61 1.08
CA PHE A 5 30.77 0.94 0.75
C PHE A 5 29.94 0.86 2.03
N GLY A 6 28.82 1.58 2.07
CA GLY A 6 27.83 1.49 3.14
C GLY A 6 27.08 0.16 3.03
N THR A 7 27.24 -0.67 4.06
CA THR A 7 26.44 -1.87 4.28
C THR A 7 25.00 -1.48 4.61
N VAL A 8 24.08 -1.76 3.68
CA VAL A 8 22.64 -1.74 3.95
C VAL A 8 22.33 -2.95 4.84
N LEU A 9 22.08 -2.72 6.13
CA LEU A 9 21.52 -3.74 7.02
C LEU A 9 20.07 -4.02 6.59
N GLY A 10 19.89 -5.09 5.81
CA GLY A 10 18.59 -5.72 5.64
C GLY A 10 18.12 -6.25 6.98
N ILE A 11 16.99 -5.75 7.47
CA ILE A 11 16.30 -6.32 8.62
C ILE A 11 15.81 -7.71 8.20
N THR A 12 16.54 -8.74 8.59
CA THR A 12 16.09 -10.13 8.49
C THR A 12 14.97 -10.34 9.52
N LEU A 13 13.73 -10.37 9.03
CA LEU A 13 12.60 -10.88 9.80
C LEU A 13 12.81 -12.39 9.95
N VAL A 14 13.42 -12.83 11.05
CA VAL A 14 13.50 -14.25 11.39
C VAL A 14 12.13 -14.68 11.92
N CYS A 15 11.24 -15.06 11.01
CA CYS A 15 10.07 -15.85 11.35
C CYS A 15 10.47 -17.32 11.29
N TRP A 16 10.29 -18.05 12.40
CA TRP A 16 10.37 -19.50 12.41
C TRP A 16 9.14 -20.05 11.67
N ILE A 17 9.24 -20.16 10.35
CA ILE A 17 8.23 -20.82 9.54
C ILE A 17 8.67 -22.29 9.44
N ASN A 18 7.85 -23.21 9.96
CA ASN A 18 7.90 -24.59 9.49
C ASN A 18 7.71 -24.53 7.98
N ALA A 19 8.78 -24.81 7.21
CA ALA A 19 8.72 -24.70 5.75
C ALA A 19 7.50 -25.45 5.24
N ALA A 20 6.61 -24.74 4.54
CA ALA A 20 5.40 -25.34 4.00
C ALA A 20 5.80 -26.48 3.06
N SER A 21 5.08 -27.61 3.14
CA SER A 21 5.37 -28.76 2.27
C SER A 21 5.07 -28.38 0.83
N GLU A 22 6.05 -28.60 -0.04
CA GLU A 22 5.86 -28.49 -1.48
C GLU A 22 4.87 -29.56 -1.96
N LEU A 23 3.95 -29.16 -2.84
CA LEU A 23 2.89 -30.01 -3.39
C LEU A 23 3.18 -30.44 -4.84
N LEU A 24 4.10 -29.77 -5.52
CA LEU A 24 4.58 -30.13 -6.85
C LEU A 24 5.77 -31.09 -6.78
N GLN A 25 5.91 -31.94 -7.79
CA GLN A 25 7.07 -32.80 -7.99
C GLN A 25 7.95 -32.21 -9.10
N ASN A 26 9.28 -32.31 -8.94
CA ASN A 26 10.24 -31.73 -9.89
C ASN A 26 9.91 -30.26 -10.21
N ALA A 27 9.61 -29.49 -9.18
CA ALA A 27 9.10 -28.13 -9.31
C ALA A 27 10.20 -27.13 -9.73
N ASP A 28 11.45 -27.47 -9.45
CA ASP A 28 12.68 -26.80 -9.87
C ASP A 28 13.21 -27.27 -11.23
N PHE A 29 12.59 -28.30 -11.83
CA PHE A 29 12.96 -28.86 -13.15
C PHE A 29 14.37 -29.46 -13.26
N GLU A 30 15.01 -29.79 -12.14
CA GLU A 30 16.36 -30.37 -12.11
C GLU A 30 16.40 -31.80 -12.69
N SER A 31 15.27 -32.52 -12.67
CA SER A 31 15.10 -33.73 -13.47
C SER A 31 14.59 -33.39 -14.86
N THR A 32 15.32 -33.82 -15.89
CA THR A 32 14.89 -33.70 -17.29
C THR A 32 13.86 -34.75 -17.70
N SER A 33 13.43 -35.62 -16.77
CA SER A 33 12.34 -36.57 -16.97
C SER A 33 11.03 -36.00 -16.43
N PHE A 34 10.19 -35.53 -17.36
CA PHE A 34 8.89 -34.90 -17.04
C PHE A 34 7.72 -35.89 -16.97
N SER A 35 7.96 -37.16 -17.33
CA SER A 35 6.93 -38.21 -17.29
C SER A 35 6.39 -38.38 -15.87
N GLY A 36 5.08 -38.19 -15.69
CA GLY A 36 4.39 -38.38 -14.41
C GLY A 36 4.32 -37.14 -13.51
N ASN A 37 4.96 -36.01 -13.86
CA ASN A 37 4.86 -34.76 -13.09
C ASN A 37 4.33 -33.58 -13.92
N TRP A 38 4.98 -33.26 -15.04
CA TRP A 38 4.62 -32.13 -15.90
C TRP A 38 4.06 -32.61 -17.23
N VAL A 39 2.84 -32.20 -17.54
CA VAL A 39 2.12 -32.56 -18.77
C VAL A 39 2.06 -31.36 -19.70
N THR A 40 2.46 -31.55 -20.95
CA THR A 40 2.29 -30.56 -22.01
C THR A 40 0.84 -30.52 -22.48
N VAL A 41 0.24 -29.34 -22.50
CA VAL A 41 -1.08 -29.10 -23.07
C VAL A 41 -0.89 -28.23 -24.30
N ASP A 42 -0.99 -28.84 -25.48
CA ASP A 42 -0.92 -28.17 -26.79
C ASP A 42 0.33 -27.27 -27.00
N CYS A 43 1.49 -27.77 -26.57
CA CYS A 43 2.77 -27.08 -26.72
C CYS A 43 3.92 -28.10 -26.77
N THR A 44 5.12 -27.61 -27.03
CA THR A 44 6.37 -28.35 -26.86
C THR A 44 7.05 -27.89 -25.58
N LEU A 45 7.50 -28.86 -24.76
CA LEU A 45 8.38 -28.63 -23.61
C LEU A 45 9.79 -29.12 -23.95
N THR A 46 10.81 -28.33 -23.64
CA THR A 46 12.22 -28.72 -23.83
C THR A 46 13.06 -28.23 -22.67
N SER A 47 13.89 -29.10 -22.08
CA SER A 47 14.83 -28.69 -21.02
C SER A 47 15.94 -27.80 -21.58
N ARG A 48 16.36 -26.82 -20.80
CA ARG A 48 17.44 -25.86 -21.10
C ARG A 48 18.41 -25.83 -19.93
N SER A 49 19.69 -25.62 -20.19
CA SER A 49 20.74 -25.48 -19.16
C SER A 49 21.55 -24.19 -19.30
N ASP A 50 21.38 -23.50 -20.42
CA ASP A 50 22.07 -22.26 -20.76
C ASP A 50 21.35 -21.00 -20.25
N ASP A 51 20.03 -21.04 -20.08
CA ASP A 51 19.23 -19.95 -19.52
C ASP A 51 18.26 -20.49 -18.46
N LYS A 52 18.55 -20.19 -17.21
CA LYS A 52 17.88 -20.72 -16.01
C LYS A 52 17.88 -19.68 -14.91
N PHE A 53 16.87 -19.73 -14.04
CA PHE A 53 16.78 -18.84 -12.90
C PHE A 53 17.64 -19.34 -11.75
N GLN A 54 17.58 -20.65 -11.47
CA GLN A 54 18.39 -21.31 -10.45
C GLN A 54 18.76 -22.74 -10.87
N GLY A 55 19.54 -23.43 -10.04
CA GLY A 55 19.89 -24.84 -10.30
C GLY A 55 20.65 -25.08 -11.60
N ALA A 56 20.46 -26.25 -12.18
CA ALA A 56 21.08 -26.69 -13.43
C ALA A 56 20.16 -26.55 -14.64
N HIS A 57 18.83 -26.54 -14.45
CA HIS A 57 17.87 -26.64 -15.54
C HIS A 57 16.71 -25.66 -15.43
N SER A 58 16.20 -25.26 -16.59
CA SER A 58 14.86 -24.67 -16.75
C SER A 58 14.14 -25.39 -17.89
N VAL A 59 12.87 -25.06 -18.13
CA VAL A 59 12.12 -25.60 -19.28
C VAL A 59 11.63 -24.49 -20.19
N MET A 60 11.77 -24.70 -21.50
CA MET A 60 11.21 -23.84 -22.53
C MET A 60 9.87 -24.40 -23.00
N ILE A 61 8.87 -23.52 -23.08
CA ILE A 61 7.56 -23.78 -23.64
C ILE A 61 7.49 -23.06 -24.98
N SER A 62 7.26 -23.82 -26.05
CA SER A 62 7.21 -23.34 -27.43
C SER A 62 6.11 -24.05 -28.24
N ASN A 63 5.97 -23.69 -29.52
CA ASN A 63 5.01 -24.31 -30.45
C ASN A 63 3.58 -24.36 -29.88
N ARG A 64 3.14 -23.22 -29.36
CA ARG A 64 1.83 -23.04 -28.71
C ARG A 64 0.80 -22.67 -29.78
N HIS A 65 -0.42 -23.21 -29.70
CA HIS A 65 -1.49 -22.89 -30.66
C HIS A 65 -2.67 -22.13 -30.05
N HIS A 66 -2.74 -22.05 -28.72
CA HIS A 66 -3.75 -21.32 -27.97
C HIS A 66 -3.15 -20.53 -26.81
N ALA A 67 -3.90 -19.55 -26.31
CA ALA A 67 -3.45 -18.73 -25.19
C ALA A 67 -3.09 -19.57 -23.95
N TRP A 68 -3.87 -20.63 -23.70
CA TRP A 68 -3.73 -21.55 -22.57
C TRP A 68 -2.77 -22.73 -22.83
N SER A 69 -2.14 -22.80 -24.00
CA SER A 69 -1.14 -23.81 -24.34
C SER A 69 0.09 -23.62 -23.46
N SER A 70 0.30 -24.56 -22.55
CA SER A 70 1.31 -24.49 -21.48
C SER A 70 1.53 -25.88 -20.89
N ILE A 71 2.51 -26.00 -20.00
CA ILE A 71 2.64 -27.18 -19.15
C ILE A 71 1.78 -27.04 -17.90
N ARG A 72 1.39 -28.18 -17.33
CA ARG A 72 0.60 -28.27 -16.10
C ARG A 72 1.08 -29.42 -15.22
N GLN A 73 0.91 -29.26 -13.91
CA GLN A 73 1.07 -30.35 -12.94
C GLN A 73 -0.11 -30.31 -11.98
N ASN A 74 -0.71 -31.48 -11.72
CA ASN A 74 -1.82 -31.59 -10.79
C ASN A 74 -1.29 -31.79 -9.37
N PHE A 75 -1.93 -31.14 -8.40
CA PHE A 75 -1.75 -31.45 -6.98
C PHE A 75 -3.11 -31.52 -6.27
N ALA A 76 -3.16 -32.31 -5.21
CA ALA A 76 -4.38 -32.48 -4.42
C ALA A 76 -4.64 -31.23 -3.57
N VAL A 77 -5.91 -30.82 -3.48
CA VAL A 77 -6.36 -29.73 -2.61
C VAL A 77 -7.50 -30.20 -1.73
N SER A 78 -7.63 -29.57 -0.56
CA SER A 78 -8.72 -29.79 0.38
C SER A 78 -9.64 -28.58 0.40
N ALA A 79 -10.95 -28.82 0.33
CA ALA A 79 -11.95 -27.76 0.44
C ALA A 79 -11.78 -26.96 1.75
N GLY A 80 -11.96 -25.64 1.67
CA GLY A 80 -11.82 -24.72 2.80
C GLY A 80 -10.39 -24.27 3.10
N LYS A 81 -9.39 -24.78 2.37
CA LYS A 81 -7.98 -24.38 2.51
C LYS A 81 -7.58 -23.35 1.47
N ASN A 82 -6.56 -22.57 1.83
CA ASN A 82 -5.93 -21.62 0.92
C ASN A 82 -4.61 -22.19 0.41
N TYR A 83 -4.25 -21.86 -0.82
CA TYR A 83 -3.02 -22.32 -1.45
C TYR A 83 -2.35 -21.15 -2.15
N VAL A 84 -1.02 -21.19 -2.22
CA VAL A 84 -0.20 -20.24 -2.95
C VAL A 84 0.49 -21.00 -4.08
N VAL A 85 0.50 -20.41 -5.26
CA VAL A 85 1.29 -20.87 -6.40
C VAL A 85 2.29 -19.78 -6.78
N SER A 86 3.53 -20.17 -7.07
CA SER A 86 4.54 -19.26 -7.60
C SER A 86 5.37 -19.96 -8.68
N MET A 87 5.85 -19.18 -9.65
CA MET A 87 6.76 -19.63 -10.71
C MET A 87 7.70 -18.48 -11.09
N ARG A 88 8.89 -18.82 -11.58
CA ARG A 88 9.75 -17.88 -12.32
C ARG A 88 9.58 -18.14 -13.79
N PHE A 89 9.34 -17.09 -14.57
CA PHE A 89 9.21 -17.20 -16.01
C PHE A 89 10.05 -16.14 -16.73
N LYS A 90 10.39 -16.39 -17.99
CA LYS A 90 11.08 -15.42 -18.84
C LYS A 90 10.57 -15.55 -20.26
N ILE A 91 9.96 -14.48 -20.80
CA ILE A 91 9.60 -14.46 -22.23
C ILE A 91 10.87 -14.33 -23.08
N LEU A 92 10.89 -15.05 -24.21
CA LEU A 92 12.07 -15.12 -25.09
C LEU A 92 11.91 -14.29 -26.36
N ASN A 93 10.68 -14.02 -26.76
CA ASN A 93 10.35 -13.25 -27.94
C ASN A 93 8.98 -12.57 -27.78
N LEU A 94 8.70 -11.62 -28.66
CA LEU A 94 7.40 -10.96 -28.82
C LEU A 94 7.00 -11.03 -30.30
N PRO A 95 5.70 -10.97 -30.62
CA PRO A 95 5.23 -10.82 -32.00
C PRO A 95 5.80 -9.56 -32.66
N ALA A 96 5.90 -9.56 -33.98
CA ALA A 96 6.39 -8.40 -34.73
C ALA A 96 5.54 -7.16 -34.45
N GLY A 97 6.17 -6.05 -34.06
CA GLY A 97 5.50 -4.79 -33.74
C GLY A 97 4.93 -4.70 -32.32
N HIS A 98 5.04 -5.74 -31.50
CA HIS A 98 4.64 -5.70 -30.09
C HIS A 98 5.82 -5.29 -29.21
N ASN A 99 5.59 -4.35 -28.29
CA ASN A 99 6.58 -3.92 -27.30
C ASN A 99 6.47 -4.70 -25.97
N TYR A 100 5.30 -5.28 -25.72
CA TYR A 100 5.00 -6.04 -24.51
C TYR A 100 3.92 -7.09 -24.80
N THR A 101 3.72 -8.01 -23.87
CA THR A 101 2.60 -8.96 -23.87
C THR A 101 2.03 -9.13 -22.47
N LYS A 102 0.79 -9.60 -22.37
CA LYS A 102 0.16 -9.95 -21.11
C LYS A 102 0.46 -11.40 -20.74
N VAL A 103 0.92 -11.62 -19.52
CA VAL A 103 1.18 -12.95 -18.95
C VAL A 103 0.31 -13.16 -17.73
N THR A 104 -0.47 -14.24 -17.70
CA THR A 104 -1.33 -14.56 -16.55
C THR A 104 -1.02 -15.94 -15.99
N LEU A 105 -1.08 -16.07 -14.67
CA LEU A 105 -1.11 -17.36 -13.98
C LEU A 105 -2.56 -17.74 -13.72
N MET A 106 -2.96 -18.89 -14.26
CA MET A 106 -4.29 -19.46 -14.10
C MET A 106 -4.21 -20.72 -13.24
N VAL A 107 -5.32 -21.08 -12.61
CA VAL A 107 -5.51 -22.41 -12.02
C VAL A 107 -6.79 -23.05 -12.53
N ALA A 108 -6.70 -24.30 -12.96
CA ALA A 108 -7.85 -25.16 -13.19
C ALA A 108 -8.09 -26.01 -11.93
N LEU A 109 -9.24 -25.81 -11.29
CA LEU A 109 -9.68 -26.57 -10.13
C LEU A 109 -10.71 -27.63 -10.55
N THR A 110 -10.54 -28.86 -10.10
CA THR A 110 -11.60 -29.88 -10.20
C THR A 110 -12.53 -29.71 -9.02
N VAL A 111 -13.75 -29.22 -9.26
CA VAL A 111 -14.80 -28.99 -8.26
C VAL A 111 -16.00 -29.87 -8.60
N ASN A 112 -16.35 -30.81 -7.71
CA ASN A 112 -17.41 -31.79 -7.96
C ASN A 112 -17.24 -32.54 -9.29
N GLY A 113 -15.99 -32.86 -9.66
CA GLY A 113 -15.65 -33.54 -10.91
C GLY A 113 -15.65 -32.66 -12.16
N GLN A 114 -15.91 -31.35 -12.05
CA GLN A 114 -15.92 -30.41 -13.18
C GLN A 114 -14.80 -29.36 -13.07
N PRO A 115 -14.19 -28.94 -14.19
CA PRO A 115 -13.16 -27.91 -14.17
C PRO A 115 -13.76 -26.53 -13.91
N LYS A 116 -13.15 -25.78 -12.98
CA LYS A 116 -13.39 -24.36 -12.73
C LYS A 116 -12.07 -23.60 -12.86
N TYR A 117 -12.05 -22.58 -13.70
CA TYR A 117 -10.84 -21.79 -13.96
C TYR A 117 -10.85 -20.51 -13.13
N SER A 118 -9.70 -20.14 -12.57
CA SER A 118 -9.53 -18.89 -11.82
C SER A 118 -8.21 -18.23 -12.19
N LEU A 119 -8.22 -16.90 -12.29
CA LEU A 119 -7.03 -16.08 -12.47
C LEU A 119 -6.35 -15.90 -11.10
N LEU A 120 -5.06 -16.18 -11.03
CA LEU A 120 -4.25 -16.00 -9.82
C LEU A 120 -3.33 -14.77 -9.90
N SER A 121 -2.81 -14.47 -11.08
CA SER A 121 -1.91 -13.33 -11.27
C SER A 121 -1.99 -12.79 -12.69
N ASN A 122 -1.90 -11.47 -12.85
CA ASN A 122 -2.00 -10.74 -14.11
C ASN A 122 -0.81 -9.79 -14.26
N LEU A 123 0.04 -10.00 -15.27
CA LEU A 123 1.16 -9.13 -15.60
C LEU A 123 0.88 -8.51 -16.98
N PRO A 124 0.32 -7.28 -17.06
CA PRO A 124 -0.25 -6.75 -18.30
C PRO A 124 0.79 -6.29 -19.33
N LEU A 125 1.94 -5.80 -18.88
CA LEU A 125 2.93 -5.11 -19.72
C LEU A 125 4.29 -5.82 -19.75
N GLN A 126 4.33 -7.16 -19.82
CA GLN A 126 5.59 -7.90 -19.76
C GLN A 126 6.47 -7.63 -20.98
N GLN A 127 7.71 -7.18 -20.73
CA GLN A 127 8.72 -6.88 -21.75
C GLN A 127 9.91 -7.85 -21.70
N LEU A 128 10.65 -7.98 -22.80
CA LEU A 128 11.86 -8.82 -22.88
C LEU A 128 12.95 -8.36 -21.89
N ARG A 129 13.06 -7.04 -21.65
CA ARG A 129 14.07 -6.45 -20.74
C ARG A 129 13.90 -6.82 -19.26
N PHE A 130 12.74 -7.34 -18.88
CA PHE A 130 12.48 -7.76 -17.49
C PHE A 130 13.19 -9.07 -17.13
N GLY A 131 13.50 -9.91 -18.13
CA GLY A 131 14.17 -11.18 -17.89
C GLY A 131 13.35 -12.11 -16.98
N TRP A 132 14.03 -12.83 -16.08
CA TRP A 132 13.38 -13.74 -15.13
C TRP A 132 12.49 -12.98 -14.14
N THR A 133 11.19 -13.16 -14.30
CA THR A 133 10.13 -12.47 -13.59
C THR A 133 9.35 -13.48 -12.74
N GLU A 134 8.95 -13.09 -11.54
CA GLU A 134 8.08 -13.93 -10.73
C GLU A 134 6.62 -13.75 -11.16
N ILE A 135 5.86 -14.84 -11.19
CA ILE A 135 4.41 -14.80 -11.27
C ILE A 135 3.84 -15.68 -10.17
N SER A 136 2.97 -15.11 -9.33
CA SER A 136 2.48 -15.78 -8.12
C SER A 136 1.12 -15.25 -7.70
N GLY A 137 0.30 -16.11 -7.13
CA GLY A 137 -0.97 -15.74 -6.52
C GLY A 137 -1.52 -16.84 -5.63
N ASP A 138 -2.42 -16.46 -4.72
CA ASP A 138 -3.16 -17.36 -3.86
C ASP A 138 -4.57 -17.65 -4.38
N PHE A 139 -5.14 -18.78 -3.93
CA PHE A 139 -6.54 -19.12 -4.12
C PHE A 139 -7.13 -19.89 -2.94
N HIS A 140 -8.44 -19.75 -2.77
CA HIS A 140 -9.23 -20.55 -1.86
C HIS A 140 -9.82 -21.77 -2.59
N ALA A 141 -9.65 -22.97 -2.04
CA ALA A 141 -10.27 -24.18 -2.56
C ALA A 141 -11.74 -24.26 -2.10
N PRO A 142 -12.74 -24.07 -2.98
CA PRO A 142 -14.14 -24.08 -2.59
C PRO A 142 -14.62 -25.49 -2.17
N THR A 143 -15.80 -25.57 -1.58
CA THR A 143 -16.48 -26.85 -1.30
C THR A 143 -16.53 -27.74 -2.54
N GLY A 144 -16.07 -28.98 -2.41
CA GLY A 144 -16.02 -29.97 -3.49
C GLY A 144 -14.76 -29.91 -4.36
N ALA A 145 -13.82 -28.99 -4.10
CA ALA A 145 -12.53 -28.96 -4.77
C ALA A 145 -11.63 -30.13 -4.34
N THR A 146 -10.99 -30.79 -5.30
CA THR A 146 -10.11 -31.97 -5.04
C THR A 146 -8.74 -31.88 -5.69
N ILE A 147 -8.63 -31.22 -6.85
CA ILE A 147 -7.38 -31.11 -7.61
C ILE A 147 -7.22 -29.66 -8.08
N ALA A 148 -5.98 -29.16 -8.05
CA ALA A 148 -5.57 -27.92 -8.68
C ALA A 148 -4.50 -28.19 -9.74
N SER A 149 -4.55 -27.42 -10.84
CA SER A 149 -3.63 -27.52 -11.97
C SER A 149 -3.27 -26.12 -12.47
N PRO A 150 -2.19 -25.50 -11.95
CA PRO A 150 -1.77 -24.17 -12.35
C PRO A 150 -1.05 -24.17 -13.70
N TYR A 151 -1.17 -23.06 -14.44
CA TYR A 151 -0.52 -22.89 -15.74
C TYR A 151 -0.37 -21.42 -16.13
N ILE A 152 0.64 -21.12 -16.95
CA ILE A 152 0.79 -19.80 -17.57
C ILE A 152 -0.11 -19.71 -18.81
N GLN A 153 -0.71 -18.55 -19.01
CA GLN A 153 -1.49 -18.21 -20.18
C GLN A 153 -0.97 -16.88 -20.77
N ILE A 154 -0.73 -16.86 -22.08
CA ILE A 154 -0.25 -15.69 -22.84
C ILE A 154 -1.02 -15.66 -24.15
N ALA A 155 -1.73 -14.58 -24.46
CA ALA A 155 -2.58 -14.51 -25.64
C ALA A 155 -1.78 -14.66 -26.96
N ASP A 156 -0.61 -14.03 -27.01
CA ASP A 156 0.32 -14.14 -28.13
C ASP A 156 0.94 -15.54 -28.16
N THR A 157 0.43 -16.40 -29.05
CA THR A 157 0.85 -17.81 -29.16
C THR A 157 2.26 -17.98 -29.70
N GLU A 158 2.76 -16.98 -30.43
CA GLU A 158 4.14 -16.93 -30.93
C GLU A 158 5.17 -16.76 -29.81
N VAL A 159 4.76 -16.28 -28.63
CA VAL A 159 5.66 -16.06 -27.49
C VAL A 159 6.08 -17.40 -26.90
N ASN A 160 7.37 -17.69 -27.04
CA ASN A 160 8.05 -18.74 -26.29
C ASN A 160 8.49 -18.17 -24.95
N PHE A 161 8.47 -19.01 -23.91
CA PHE A 161 8.90 -18.60 -22.58
C PHE A 161 9.59 -19.74 -21.84
N LEU A 162 10.46 -19.37 -20.92
CA LEU A 162 11.07 -20.27 -19.96
C LEU A 162 10.25 -20.32 -18.66
N LEU A 163 10.29 -21.45 -17.98
CA LEU A 163 9.79 -21.67 -16.63
C LEU A 163 10.86 -22.31 -15.76
N ASP A 164 10.91 -21.88 -14.51
CA ASP A 164 11.79 -22.39 -13.46
C ASP A 164 11.15 -22.12 -12.08
N ALA A 165 11.67 -22.76 -11.02
CA ALA A 165 11.33 -22.50 -9.62
C ALA A 165 9.80 -22.44 -9.39
N ALA A 166 9.06 -23.41 -9.94
CA ALA A 166 7.66 -23.55 -9.63
C ALA A 166 7.49 -24.02 -8.17
N SER A 167 6.38 -23.62 -7.55
CA SER A 167 6.03 -24.06 -6.21
C SER A 167 4.53 -23.96 -6.00
N ALA A 168 3.96 -24.93 -5.28
CA ALA A 168 2.62 -24.84 -4.73
C ALA A 168 2.61 -25.30 -3.27
N THR A 169 2.07 -24.47 -2.39
CA THR A 169 2.05 -24.73 -0.94
C THR A 169 0.70 -24.36 -0.33
N GLU A 170 0.30 -25.01 0.76
CA GLU A 170 -0.84 -24.55 1.57
C GLU A 170 -0.50 -23.24 2.29
N LEU A 171 -1.41 -22.26 2.22
CA LEU A 171 -1.38 -21.07 3.06
C LEU A 171 -2.14 -21.38 4.35
N ASN A 172 -1.39 -21.63 5.41
CA ASN A 172 -1.93 -22.04 6.70
C ASN A 172 -2.65 -20.89 7.41
N HIS A 173 -3.74 -21.22 8.09
CA HIS A 173 -4.43 -20.30 8.99
C HIS A 173 -3.57 -19.99 10.23
N ASP A 174 -3.39 -18.71 10.54
CA ASP A 174 -2.75 -18.27 11.76
C ASP A 174 -3.80 -17.79 12.79
N PRO A 175 -4.12 -18.58 13.84
CA PRO A 175 -5.06 -18.15 14.87
C PRO A 175 -4.49 -17.06 15.80
N HIS A 176 -3.19 -16.77 15.73
CA HIS A 176 -2.49 -15.83 16.62
C HIS A 176 -2.19 -14.48 15.96
N TRP A 177 -2.54 -14.29 14.68
CA TRP A 177 -2.18 -13.12 13.87
C TRP A 177 -2.47 -11.79 14.56
N LEU A 178 -3.58 -11.69 15.30
CA LEU A 178 -4.01 -10.47 16.00
C LEU A 178 -3.12 -10.16 17.21
N THR A 179 -2.71 -11.17 17.97
CA THR A 179 -1.77 -11.00 19.09
C THR A 179 -0.41 -10.56 18.56
N GLU A 180 0.07 -11.18 17.48
CA GLU A 180 1.32 -10.79 16.84
C GLU A 180 1.25 -9.37 16.25
N ALA A 181 0.12 -8.99 15.65
CA ALA A 181 -0.11 -7.64 15.15
C ALA A 181 0.00 -6.60 16.27
N ASN A 182 -0.58 -6.85 17.44
CA ASN A 182 -0.47 -5.97 18.60
C ASN A 182 0.96 -5.88 19.15
N GLN A 183 1.71 -6.98 19.14
CA GLN A 183 3.13 -6.96 19.50
C GLN A 183 3.95 -6.12 18.51
N ARG A 184 3.70 -6.27 17.19
CA ARG A 184 4.31 -5.43 16.16
C ARG A 184 3.96 -3.96 16.33
N ILE A 185 2.70 -3.61 16.64
CA ILE A 185 2.29 -2.23 16.91
C ILE A 185 3.12 -1.64 18.07
N ASN A 186 3.25 -2.36 19.18
CA ASN A 186 4.06 -1.89 20.31
C ASN A 186 5.54 -1.69 19.94
N LYS A 187 6.10 -2.55 19.07
CA LYS A 187 7.49 -2.45 18.64
C LYS A 187 7.73 -1.36 17.59
N LEU A 188 6.80 -1.19 16.65
CA LEU A 188 6.99 -0.34 15.45
C LEU A 188 6.41 1.06 15.61
N ARG A 189 5.35 1.20 16.42
CA ARG A 189 4.55 2.43 16.51
C ARG A 189 4.70 3.14 17.83
N LYS A 190 5.44 2.58 18.78
CA LYS A 190 5.71 3.18 20.08
C LYS A 190 7.20 3.23 20.38
N ALA A 191 7.59 4.15 21.24
CA ALA A 191 8.94 4.28 21.75
C ALA A 191 8.92 4.60 23.26
N PRO A 192 9.98 4.24 24.00
CA PRO A 192 10.08 4.56 25.42
C PRO A 192 10.20 6.07 25.64
N ILE A 193 9.63 6.54 26.76
CA ILE A 193 9.78 7.91 27.25
C ILE A 193 10.16 7.82 28.73
N SER A 194 11.24 8.49 29.11
CA SER A 194 11.65 8.59 30.51
C SER A 194 11.53 10.03 31.02
N PHE A 195 11.16 10.17 32.30
CA PHE A 195 11.16 11.45 33.00
C PHE A 195 12.04 11.37 34.23
N LYS A 196 12.88 12.39 34.41
CA LYS A 196 13.76 12.50 35.57
C LYS A 196 13.69 13.91 36.18
N LEU A 197 13.65 13.97 37.51
CA LEU A 197 13.99 15.17 38.27
C LEU A 197 15.46 15.06 38.73
N PRO A 198 16.23 16.15 38.75
CA PRO A 198 17.55 16.18 39.36
C PRO A 198 17.53 15.76 40.83
N ASP A 199 18.66 15.22 41.30
CA ASP A 199 18.81 14.82 42.70
C ASP A 199 18.67 16.03 43.64
N GLY A 200 18.08 15.81 44.83
CA GLY A 200 17.88 16.87 45.83
C GLY A 200 16.67 17.79 45.59
N VAL A 201 15.86 17.55 44.55
CA VAL A 201 14.64 18.33 44.25
C VAL A 201 13.42 17.78 44.99
N ASN A 202 12.64 18.65 45.62
CA ASN A 202 11.34 18.28 46.21
C ASN A 202 10.29 18.09 45.09
N ALA A 203 9.95 16.84 44.79
CA ALA A 203 8.97 16.48 43.77
C ALA A 203 7.50 16.59 44.23
N HIS A 204 7.24 16.98 45.48
CA HIS A 204 5.89 16.95 46.04
C HIS A 204 4.92 17.81 45.22
N GLY A 205 3.85 17.17 44.74
CA GLY A 205 2.81 17.81 43.95
C GLY A 205 3.17 18.05 42.48
N ILE A 206 4.36 17.65 42.04
CA ILE A 206 4.75 17.74 40.62
C ILE A 206 4.17 16.57 39.84
N SER A 207 3.51 16.87 38.72
CA SER A 207 3.05 15.86 37.77
C SER A 207 3.42 16.21 36.34
N VAL A 208 3.61 15.17 35.54
CA VAL A 208 3.77 15.26 34.09
C VAL A 208 2.51 14.77 33.42
N GLU A 209 2.12 15.47 32.37
CA GLU A 209 1.04 15.10 31.48
C GLU A 209 1.54 15.14 30.03
N LEU A 210 1.38 14.03 29.31
CA LEU A 210 1.66 13.93 27.89
C LEU A 210 0.36 13.88 27.11
N VAL A 211 0.22 14.81 26.16
CA VAL A 211 -0.90 14.83 25.22
C VAL A 211 -0.35 14.68 23.81
N GLN A 212 -0.61 13.55 23.16
CA GLN A 212 -0.26 13.38 21.75
C GLN A 212 -1.13 14.31 20.88
N LYS A 213 -0.48 15.13 20.07
CA LYS A 213 -1.09 16.15 19.20
C LYS A 213 -1.25 15.68 17.76
N LYS A 214 -0.22 15.02 17.21
CA LYS A 214 -0.20 14.45 15.86
C LYS A 214 0.54 13.11 15.87
N ARG A 215 0.22 12.23 14.94
CA ARG A 215 0.82 10.90 14.82
C ARG A 215 1.88 10.89 13.72
N ALA A 216 2.87 10.03 13.89
CA ALA A 216 3.79 9.72 12.80
C ALA A 216 3.12 8.86 11.72
N PHE A 217 2.28 7.89 12.11
CA PHE A 217 1.52 7.07 11.16
C PHE A 217 0.30 7.83 10.65
N ALA A 218 0.11 7.81 9.33
CA ALA A 218 -0.91 8.63 8.70
C ALA A 218 -2.30 7.98 8.75
N PHE A 219 -3.28 8.75 9.24
CA PHE A 219 -4.70 8.44 9.11
C PHE A 219 -5.40 9.60 8.42
N GLY A 220 -6.15 9.31 7.36
CA GLY A 220 -6.81 10.33 6.58
C GLY A 220 -8.06 9.85 5.84
N THR A 221 -8.58 10.71 4.97
CA THR A 221 -9.77 10.40 4.17
C THR A 221 -9.80 11.20 2.86
N ALA A 222 -10.52 10.69 1.87
CA ALA A 222 -10.89 11.45 0.69
C ALA A 222 -11.93 12.52 1.03
N VAL A 223 -11.74 13.72 0.49
CA VAL A 223 -12.63 14.86 0.70
C VAL A 223 -13.02 15.50 -0.62
N GLY A 224 -14.24 16.04 -0.67
CA GLY A 224 -14.69 16.85 -1.78
C GLY A 224 -14.11 18.26 -1.70
N ALA A 225 -13.43 18.72 -2.76
CA ALA A 225 -12.81 20.05 -2.77
C ALA A 225 -13.82 21.17 -2.47
N THR A 226 -15.02 21.11 -3.08
CA THR A 226 -16.09 22.08 -2.86
C THR A 226 -16.58 22.07 -1.41
N GLN A 227 -16.72 20.90 -0.78
CA GLN A 227 -17.14 20.78 0.62
C GLN A 227 -16.12 21.39 1.58
N MET A 228 -14.83 21.36 1.23
CA MET A 228 -13.77 21.98 2.04
C MET A 228 -13.73 23.51 1.94
N THR A 229 -14.26 24.09 0.88
CA THR A 229 -14.20 25.54 0.62
C THR A 229 -15.54 26.26 0.81
N ASP A 230 -16.67 25.56 0.68
CA ASP A 230 -18.01 26.16 0.82
C ASP A 230 -18.38 26.33 2.30
N ASN A 231 -18.64 27.57 2.71
CA ASN A 231 -19.00 27.91 4.09
C ASN A 231 -20.32 27.30 4.57
N THR A 232 -21.17 26.79 3.70
CA THR A 232 -22.39 26.06 4.10
C THR A 232 -22.09 24.66 4.66
N HIS A 233 -20.86 24.15 4.47
CA HIS A 233 -20.42 22.82 4.88
C HIS A 233 -19.53 22.82 6.14
N LYS A 234 -19.71 23.77 7.07
CA LYS A 234 -18.88 23.86 8.29
C LYS A 234 -18.84 22.57 9.12
N THR A 235 -19.99 21.92 9.32
CA THR A 235 -20.04 20.65 10.06
C THR A 235 -19.11 19.59 9.44
N TYR A 236 -19.05 19.51 8.10
CA TYR A 236 -18.15 18.61 7.40
C TYR A 236 -16.68 19.01 7.57
N GLN A 237 -16.36 20.29 7.41
CA GLN A 237 -15.00 20.82 7.58
C GLN A 237 -14.47 20.57 9.00
N ASP A 238 -15.23 20.95 10.02
CA ASP A 238 -14.87 20.78 11.44
C ASP A 238 -14.69 19.30 11.79
N PHE A 239 -15.54 18.43 11.23
CA PHE A 239 -15.39 17.00 11.40
C PHE A 239 -14.08 16.48 10.79
N VAL A 240 -13.74 16.91 9.57
CA VAL A 240 -12.49 16.53 8.90
C VAL A 240 -11.28 16.98 9.74
N TYR A 241 -11.23 18.24 10.15
CA TYR A 241 -10.10 18.81 10.91
C TYR A 241 -9.90 18.14 12.28
N LYS A 242 -10.98 17.65 12.90
CA LYS A 242 -10.94 17.00 14.21
C LYS A 242 -10.52 15.53 14.14
N ASN A 243 -10.88 14.83 13.06
CA ASN A 243 -10.85 13.36 13.02
C ASN A 243 -9.89 12.77 12.00
N PHE A 244 -9.17 13.59 11.23
CA PHE A 244 -8.17 13.14 10.27
C PHE A 244 -6.93 14.03 10.33
N GLU A 245 -5.76 13.49 9.98
CA GLU A 245 -4.50 14.24 9.90
C GLU A 245 -3.98 14.34 8.46
N TRP A 246 -4.55 13.53 7.57
CA TRP A 246 -4.26 13.49 6.13
C TRP A 246 -5.55 13.57 5.31
N ALA A 247 -5.44 14.09 4.09
CA ALA A 247 -6.53 14.12 3.14
C ALA A 247 -6.04 13.85 1.71
N VAL A 248 -6.98 13.46 0.85
CA VAL A 248 -6.81 13.39 -0.59
C VAL A 248 -8.05 14.03 -1.23
N LEU A 249 -7.87 14.81 -2.30
CA LEU A 249 -9.02 15.38 -3.01
C LEU A 249 -9.61 14.29 -3.92
N GLU A 250 -10.86 13.90 -3.66
CA GLU A 250 -11.50 12.74 -4.30
C GLU A 250 -11.46 12.79 -5.83
N ASN A 251 -11.65 13.98 -6.40
CA ASN A 251 -11.75 14.16 -7.86
C ASN A 251 -11.05 15.41 -8.39
N ALA A 252 -10.85 16.45 -7.57
CA ALA A 252 -10.52 17.79 -8.08
C ALA A 252 -9.11 17.93 -8.67
N LEU A 253 -8.21 16.98 -8.45
CA LEU A 253 -6.86 16.97 -9.04
C LEU A 253 -6.72 16.01 -10.24
N LYS A 254 -7.74 15.20 -10.55
CA LYS A 254 -7.69 14.29 -11.70
C LYS A 254 -7.67 15.10 -12.99
N TRP A 255 -6.79 14.76 -13.93
CA TRP A 255 -6.60 15.55 -15.17
C TRP A 255 -7.92 15.80 -15.91
N ARG A 256 -8.74 14.75 -16.14
CA ARG A 256 -10.05 14.89 -16.80
C ARG A 256 -11.02 15.82 -16.06
N GLN A 257 -10.91 15.94 -14.74
CA GLN A 257 -11.76 16.80 -13.93
C GLN A 257 -11.27 18.24 -13.92
N MET A 258 -9.96 18.46 -13.91
CA MET A 258 -9.37 19.80 -14.02
C MET A 258 -9.52 20.37 -15.42
N GLU A 259 -9.34 19.55 -16.46
CA GLU A 259 -9.32 19.98 -17.86
C GLU A 259 -10.27 19.11 -18.70
N TRP A 260 -11.57 19.31 -18.50
CA TRP A 260 -12.58 18.61 -19.29
C TRP A 260 -12.52 18.97 -20.78
N THR A 261 -12.19 20.23 -21.08
CA THR A 261 -12.01 20.78 -22.43
C THR A 261 -10.60 21.34 -22.55
N GLU A 262 -9.88 20.99 -23.63
CA GLU A 262 -8.51 21.45 -23.87
C GLU A 262 -8.37 22.97 -23.70
N GLY A 263 -7.41 23.40 -22.88
CA GLY A 263 -7.12 24.81 -22.62
C GLY A 263 -8.03 25.48 -21.58
N HIS A 264 -9.02 24.78 -21.03
CA HIS A 264 -9.92 25.28 -19.99
C HIS A 264 -9.69 24.54 -18.67
N VAL A 265 -8.58 24.85 -18.00
CA VAL A 265 -8.17 24.19 -16.75
C VAL A 265 -8.71 24.92 -15.52
N ASP A 266 -9.36 24.20 -14.61
CA ASP A 266 -9.79 24.68 -13.28
C ASP A 266 -8.73 24.36 -12.21
N TYR A 267 -7.80 25.29 -11.98
CA TYR A 267 -6.82 25.20 -10.90
C TYR A 267 -7.34 25.70 -9.55
N ASP A 268 -8.30 26.63 -9.55
CA ASP A 268 -8.72 27.32 -8.34
C ASP A 268 -9.43 26.36 -7.38
N ARG A 269 -10.28 25.48 -7.92
CA ARG A 269 -11.03 24.51 -7.10
C ARG A 269 -10.12 23.58 -6.28
N PRO A 270 -9.15 22.86 -6.86
CA PRO A 270 -8.23 22.06 -6.05
C PRO A 270 -7.30 22.88 -5.17
N LEU A 271 -6.73 24.00 -5.66
CA LEU A 271 -5.77 24.80 -4.89
C LEU A 271 -6.38 25.42 -3.63
N ASN A 272 -7.60 25.96 -3.73
CA ASN A 272 -8.31 26.51 -2.57
C ASN A 272 -8.60 25.45 -1.51
N ALA A 273 -8.97 24.23 -1.93
CA ALA A 273 -9.20 23.12 -1.01
C ALA A 273 -7.90 22.64 -0.35
N ILE A 274 -6.79 22.56 -1.10
CA ILE A 274 -5.46 22.24 -0.56
C ILE A 274 -5.05 23.27 0.51
N ASP A 275 -5.20 24.56 0.23
CA ASP A 275 -4.82 25.61 1.17
C ASP A 275 -5.73 25.62 2.43
N ALA A 276 -7.03 25.35 2.27
CA ALA A 276 -7.95 25.17 3.40
C ALA A 276 -7.52 24.02 4.32
N LEU A 277 -7.19 22.85 3.76
CA LEU A 277 -6.71 21.68 4.51
C LEU A 277 -5.38 21.99 5.22
N ARG A 278 -4.41 22.56 4.50
CA ARG A 278 -3.08 22.86 5.05
C ARG A 278 -3.11 23.91 6.15
N SER A 279 -3.97 24.92 6.04
CA SER A 279 -4.14 25.93 7.10
C SER A 279 -4.62 25.34 8.43
N HIS A 280 -5.21 24.13 8.41
CA HIS A 280 -5.61 23.36 9.60
C HIS A 280 -4.62 22.23 9.95
N GLY A 281 -3.44 22.24 9.36
CA GLY A 281 -2.39 21.23 9.60
C GLY A 281 -2.77 19.84 9.11
N ILE A 282 -3.59 19.76 8.04
CA ILE A 282 -3.88 18.51 7.33
C ILE A 282 -2.91 18.36 6.16
N LYS A 283 -2.22 17.23 6.13
CA LYS A 283 -1.32 16.84 5.04
C LYS A 283 -2.13 16.36 3.83
N VAL A 284 -1.68 16.66 2.61
CA VAL A 284 -2.47 16.36 1.40
C VAL A 284 -1.69 15.48 0.43
N ARG A 285 -2.33 14.40 -0.04
CA ARG A 285 -1.89 13.60 -1.19
C ARG A 285 -2.54 14.13 -2.46
N GLY A 286 -1.74 14.31 -3.51
CA GLY A 286 -2.21 14.56 -4.87
C GLY A 286 -2.70 13.28 -5.53
N HIS A 287 -3.93 13.29 -6.01
CA HIS A 287 -4.57 12.17 -6.69
C HIS A 287 -5.40 12.70 -7.88
N ASN A 288 -4.99 12.48 -9.11
CA ASN A 288 -3.74 11.86 -9.59
C ASN A 288 -3.21 12.67 -10.77
N MET A 289 -1.93 12.51 -11.12
CA MET A 289 -1.34 13.25 -12.24
C MET A 289 -1.82 12.69 -13.58
N PHE A 290 -1.83 11.36 -13.70
CA PHE A 290 -2.29 10.60 -14.86
C PHE A 290 -3.18 9.43 -14.41
N TRP A 291 -4.10 9.01 -15.29
CA TRP A 291 -4.92 7.82 -15.11
C TRP A 291 -5.12 7.14 -16.46
N GLY A 292 -4.37 6.06 -16.69
CA GLY A 292 -4.25 5.38 -17.99
C GLY A 292 -5.43 4.49 -18.40
N VAL A 293 -6.50 4.44 -17.61
CA VAL A 293 -7.72 3.69 -17.95
C VAL A 293 -8.56 4.54 -18.90
N ASP A 294 -8.92 3.99 -20.07
CA ASP A 294 -9.47 4.74 -21.22
C ASP A 294 -10.61 5.71 -20.86
N GLN A 295 -11.54 5.31 -19.98
CA GLN A 295 -12.68 6.15 -19.60
C GLN A 295 -12.31 7.36 -18.74
N PHE A 296 -11.12 7.39 -18.12
CA PHE A 296 -10.68 8.45 -17.23
C PHE A 296 -9.66 9.40 -17.86
N VAL A 297 -9.15 9.08 -19.04
CA VAL A 297 -8.31 9.96 -19.85
C VAL A 297 -9.15 11.14 -20.39
N PRO A 298 -8.65 12.39 -20.37
CA PRO A 298 -9.33 13.51 -21.03
C PRO A 298 -9.59 13.21 -22.51
N GLN A 299 -10.85 13.29 -22.94
CA GLN A 299 -11.26 12.85 -24.28
C GLN A 299 -10.55 13.61 -25.40
N TRP A 300 -10.24 14.89 -25.19
CA TRP A 300 -9.55 15.76 -26.16
C TRP A 300 -8.07 15.38 -26.40
N LEU A 301 -7.50 14.48 -25.60
CA LEU A 301 -6.19 13.87 -25.91
C LEU A 301 -6.28 12.88 -27.08
N SER A 302 -7.48 12.36 -27.37
CA SER A 302 -7.71 11.41 -28.46
C SER A 302 -7.43 12.08 -29.81
N GLY A 303 -6.69 11.39 -30.68
CA GLY A 303 -6.35 11.88 -32.03
C GLY A 303 -5.10 12.75 -32.11
N LYS A 304 -4.43 13.05 -31.00
CA LYS A 304 -3.07 13.65 -31.03
C LYS A 304 -2.07 12.63 -31.58
N SER A 305 -1.11 13.09 -32.38
CA SER A 305 0.04 12.27 -32.75
C SER A 305 0.90 11.94 -31.53
N GLN A 306 1.74 10.90 -31.60
CA GLN A 306 2.63 10.50 -30.51
C GLN A 306 3.47 11.68 -29.97
N SER A 307 4.05 12.50 -30.85
CA SER A 307 4.88 13.65 -30.46
C SER A 307 4.07 14.78 -29.82
N GLN A 308 2.87 15.06 -30.33
CA GLN A 308 1.96 16.02 -29.73
C GLN A 308 1.51 15.56 -28.34
N LEU A 309 1.12 14.29 -28.20
CA LEU A 309 0.71 13.71 -26.93
C LEU A 309 1.82 13.79 -25.88
N LEU A 310 3.05 13.39 -26.23
CA LEU A 310 4.21 13.50 -25.34
C LEU A 310 4.48 14.94 -24.89
N THR A 311 4.33 15.90 -25.80
CA THR A 311 4.48 17.33 -25.47
C THR A 311 3.37 17.79 -24.53
N THR A 312 2.11 17.43 -24.82
CA THR A 312 0.96 17.75 -23.97
C THR A 312 1.10 17.18 -22.56
N MET A 313 1.53 15.92 -22.42
CA MET A 313 1.75 15.29 -21.11
C MET A 313 2.84 16.01 -20.30
N LYS A 314 3.96 16.39 -20.94
CA LYS A 314 5.03 17.14 -20.26
C LYS A 314 4.57 18.52 -19.81
N ASN A 315 3.82 19.23 -20.67
CA ASN A 315 3.27 20.54 -20.33
C ASN A 315 2.27 20.45 -19.17
N HIS A 316 1.40 19.44 -19.18
CA HIS A 316 0.49 19.16 -18.05
C HIS A 316 1.24 19.00 -16.73
N VAL A 317 2.29 18.16 -16.70
CA VAL A 317 3.12 18.00 -15.48
C VAL A 317 3.72 19.34 -15.04
N HIS A 318 4.29 20.10 -15.98
CA HIS A 318 4.86 21.41 -15.67
C HIS A 318 3.84 22.38 -15.08
N ASP A 319 2.65 22.46 -15.69
CA ASP A 319 1.63 23.42 -15.29
C ASP A 319 1.00 23.06 -13.94
N VAL A 320 0.80 21.77 -13.65
CA VAL A 320 0.33 21.31 -12.35
C VAL A 320 1.40 21.54 -11.28
N ILE A 321 2.63 21.05 -11.49
CA ILE A 321 3.70 21.13 -10.49
C ILE A 321 4.07 22.58 -10.17
N SER A 322 4.16 23.47 -11.18
CA SER A 322 4.45 24.90 -10.94
C SER A 322 3.45 25.59 -10.01
N ARG A 323 2.23 25.06 -9.86
CA ARG A 323 1.17 25.58 -8.99
C ARG A 323 1.05 24.83 -7.66
N THR A 324 1.36 23.53 -7.65
CA THR A 324 1.27 22.69 -6.44
C THR A 324 2.57 22.54 -5.67
N HIS A 325 3.69 23.04 -6.20
CA HIS A 325 5.03 22.86 -5.61
C HIS A 325 5.06 23.26 -4.13
N GLY A 326 5.48 22.33 -3.27
CA GLY A 326 5.55 22.50 -1.82
C GLY A 326 4.19 22.52 -1.11
N LYS A 327 3.09 22.17 -1.79
CA LYS A 327 1.74 22.06 -1.21
C LYS A 327 1.30 20.64 -0.91
N LEU A 328 1.86 19.65 -1.60
CA LEU A 328 1.47 18.25 -1.49
C LEU A 328 2.62 17.43 -0.91
N GLU A 329 2.28 16.43 -0.09
CA GLU A 329 3.29 15.51 0.45
C GLU A 329 3.62 14.43 -0.59
N HIS A 330 2.59 13.94 -1.28
CA HIS A 330 2.63 12.77 -2.16
C HIS A 330 1.96 13.06 -3.50
N TRP A 331 2.33 12.31 -4.53
CA TRP A 331 1.60 12.19 -5.79
C TRP A 331 1.36 10.72 -6.16
N ASP A 332 0.11 10.38 -6.44
CA ASP A 332 -0.24 9.22 -7.28
C ASP A 332 0.06 9.63 -8.73
N VAL A 333 1.11 9.07 -9.31
CA VAL A 333 1.66 9.55 -10.60
C VAL A 333 0.81 9.07 -11.76
N ASN A 334 0.77 7.75 -11.99
CA ASN A 334 -0.17 7.13 -12.91
C ASN A 334 -1.01 6.16 -12.07
N ASN A 335 -2.32 6.34 -12.16
CA ASN A 335 -3.30 5.59 -11.39
C ASN A 335 -3.76 4.38 -12.22
N GLU A 336 -3.86 3.23 -11.57
CA GLU A 336 -4.42 1.99 -12.14
C GLU A 336 -3.67 1.46 -13.38
N ASP A 337 -2.34 1.59 -13.35
CA ASP A 337 -1.42 1.16 -14.41
C ASP A 337 -1.56 -0.32 -14.77
N LEU A 338 -1.98 -1.15 -13.82
CA LEU A 338 -2.18 -2.59 -14.06
C LEU A 338 -3.49 -2.87 -14.84
N HIS A 339 -4.35 -1.87 -14.96
CA HIS A 339 -5.68 -1.97 -15.56
C HIS A 339 -5.86 -1.08 -16.80
N GLY A 340 -4.96 -0.12 -17.03
CA GLY A 340 -5.04 0.80 -18.16
C GLY A 340 -3.66 1.12 -18.75
N ASP A 341 -3.49 0.85 -20.03
CA ASP A 341 -2.26 1.06 -20.80
C ASP A 341 -2.43 2.14 -21.88
N TRP A 342 -3.36 3.09 -21.69
CA TRP A 342 -3.70 4.08 -22.72
C TRP A 342 -2.48 4.90 -23.13
N PHE A 343 -1.65 5.33 -22.17
CA PHE A 343 -0.47 6.14 -22.48
C PHE A 343 0.58 5.34 -23.23
N GLU A 344 0.84 4.09 -22.83
CA GLU A 344 1.78 3.18 -23.49
C GLU A 344 1.37 2.96 -24.96
N ARG A 345 0.10 2.63 -25.21
CA ARG A 345 -0.43 2.42 -26.57
C ARG A 345 -0.36 3.67 -27.44
N HIS A 346 -0.76 4.82 -26.92
CA HIS A 346 -0.91 6.03 -27.73
C HIS A 346 0.40 6.82 -27.89
N THR A 347 1.38 6.62 -27.01
CA THR A 347 2.74 7.15 -27.20
C THR A 347 3.64 6.20 -27.96
N GLY A 348 3.31 4.90 -27.99
CA GLY A 348 4.16 3.84 -28.56
C GLY A 348 5.36 3.49 -27.68
N ASP A 349 5.38 3.99 -26.45
CA ASP A 349 6.50 3.90 -25.53
C ASP A 349 6.09 3.05 -24.30
N PRO A 350 6.58 1.80 -24.19
CA PRO A 350 6.20 0.90 -23.11
C PRO A 350 6.75 1.33 -21.74
N ASP A 351 7.65 2.31 -21.72
CA ASP A 351 8.30 2.84 -20.51
C ASP A 351 7.84 4.27 -20.19
N ILE A 352 6.73 4.72 -20.80
CA ILE A 352 6.23 6.10 -20.63
C ILE A 352 5.92 6.44 -19.16
N THR A 353 5.41 5.47 -18.40
CA THR A 353 5.12 5.66 -16.97
C THR A 353 6.40 5.96 -16.17
N GLU A 354 7.54 5.34 -16.49
CA GLU A 354 8.82 5.67 -15.86
C GLU A 354 9.24 7.13 -16.12
N LYS A 355 8.98 7.62 -17.35
CA LYS A 355 9.25 9.01 -17.74
C LYS A 355 8.35 10.00 -17.00
N MET A 356 7.08 9.64 -16.74
CA MET A 356 6.17 10.49 -15.94
C MET A 356 6.74 10.76 -14.55
N PHE A 357 7.30 9.72 -13.88
CA PHE A 357 7.97 9.88 -12.58
C PHE A 357 9.17 10.82 -12.66
N GLN A 358 10.02 10.64 -13.68
CA GLN A 358 11.19 11.50 -13.90
C GLN A 358 10.79 12.96 -14.15
N TRP A 359 9.73 13.22 -14.92
CA TRP A 359 9.27 14.59 -15.21
C TRP A 359 8.79 15.33 -13.97
N ILE A 360 8.11 14.63 -13.04
CA ILE A 360 7.70 15.22 -11.76
C ILE A 360 8.92 15.44 -10.88
N HIS A 361 9.77 14.42 -10.69
CA HIS A 361 10.92 14.49 -9.80
C HIS A 361 11.93 15.58 -10.20
N ASN A 362 12.13 15.81 -11.50
CA ASN A 362 13.00 16.86 -12.02
C ASN A 362 12.49 18.27 -11.69
N GLN A 363 11.21 18.43 -11.39
CA GLN A 363 10.59 19.72 -11.07
C GLN A 363 10.32 19.88 -9.57
N GLU A 364 10.03 18.79 -8.86
CA GLU A 364 9.78 18.77 -7.42
C GLU A 364 10.37 17.50 -6.79
N SER A 365 11.67 17.51 -6.48
CA SER A 365 12.38 16.32 -6.00
C SER A 365 11.97 15.84 -4.59
N GLN A 366 11.31 16.70 -3.81
CA GLN A 366 10.93 16.42 -2.42
C GLN A 366 9.57 15.72 -2.29
N VAL A 367 8.71 15.79 -3.30
CA VAL A 367 7.40 15.14 -3.26
C VAL A 367 7.56 13.63 -3.46
N LYS A 368 6.84 12.84 -2.66
CA LYS A 368 6.95 11.39 -2.69
C LYS A 368 6.04 10.83 -3.80
N LEU A 369 6.62 10.06 -4.72
CA LEU A 369 5.90 9.53 -5.88
C LEU A 369 5.45 8.08 -5.65
N PHE A 370 4.23 7.78 -6.06
CA PHE A 370 3.57 6.49 -5.89
C PHE A 370 3.01 5.96 -7.22
N LEU A 371 3.13 4.64 -7.40
CA LEU A 371 2.20 3.86 -8.22
C LEU A 371 0.97 3.57 -7.36
N ASN A 372 -0.26 3.70 -7.87
CA ASN A 372 -1.48 3.48 -7.08
C ASN A 372 -2.46 2.56 -7.81
N ASP A 373 -2.87 1.44 -7.21
CA ASP A 373 -3.70 0.46 -7.90
C ASP A 373 -4.70 -0.30 -7.00
N TYR A 374 -5.76 -0.83 -7.61
CA TYR A 374 -6.81 -1.60 -6.93
C TYR A 374 -6.63 -3.11 -7.11
N MET A 375 -7.44 -3.89 -6.36
CA MET A 375 -7.39 -5.36 -6.33
C MET A 375 -6.07 -6.00 -5.86
N VAL A 376 -5.05 -5.21 -5.54
CA VAL A 376 -3.70 -5.64 -5.10
C VAL A 376 -3.71 -6.52 -3.85
N ILE A 377 -4.65 -6.30 -2.93
CA ILE A 377 -4.74 -7.08 -1.68
C ILE A 377 -6.12 -7.74 -1.49
N THR A 378 -7.14 -7.28 -2.22
CA THR A 378 -8.50 -7.82 -2.15
C THR A 378 -8.70 -8.98 -3.13
N SER A 379 -7.81 -9.11 -4.12
CA SER A 379 -7.65 -10.26 -5.01
C SER A 379 -6.16 -10.64 -5.07
N SER A 380 -5.83 -11.84 -5.55
CA SER A 380 -4.44 -12.24 -5.81
C SER A 380 -3.90 -11.71 -7.15
N ALA A 381 -4.80 -11.37 -8.09
CA ALA A 381 -4.47 -11.06 -9.48
C ALA A 381 -3.37 -10.00 -9.63
N GLU A 382 -3.47 -8.90 -8.89
CA GLU A 382 -2.58 -7.75 -9.05
C GLU A 382 -1.47 -7.66 -8.00
N THR A 383 -1.48 -8.54 -6.98
CA THR A 383 -0.52 -8.56 -5.87
C THR A 383 0.92 -8.62 -6.36
N THR A 384 1.23 -9.62 -7.18
CA THR A 384 2.60 -9.83 -7.69
C THR A 384 2.97 -8.80 -8.74
N ALA A 385 1.98 -8.31 -9.49
CA ALA A 385 2.17 -7.34 -10.55
C ALA A 385 2.67 -5.99 -10.02
N LEU A 386 1.97 -5.43 -9.03
CA LEU A 386 2.38 -4.15 -8.43
C LEU A 386 3.74 -4.27 -7.74
N ARG A 387 3.99 -5.40 -7.06
CA ARG A 387 5.30 -5.69 -6.48
C ARG A 387 6.41 -5.69 -7.53
N ASN A 388 6.21 -6.41 -8.63
CA ASN A 388 7.19 -6.52 -9.72
C ASN A 388 7.46 -5.14 -10.34
N GLN A 389 6.42 -4.35 -10.59
CA GLN A 389 6.56 -2.99 -11.13
C GLN A 389 7.38 -2.11 -10.17
N GLY A 390 7.11 -2.16 -8.86
CA GLY A 390 7.92 -1.45 -7.86
C GLY A 390 9.38 -1.88 -7.81
N GLN A 391 9.66 -3.20 -7.91
CA GLN A 391 11.04 -3.71 -8.00
C GLN A 391 11.73 -3.25 -9.29
N GLN A 392 11.00 -3.22 -10.39
CA GLN A 392 11.50 -2.76 -11.69
C GLN A 392 11.89 -1.29 -11.62
N PHE A 393 11.03 -0.43 -11.08
CA PHE A 393 11.30 1.00 -10.95
C PHE A 393 12.55 1.26 -10.10
N LYS A 394 12.72 0.52 -8.99
CA LYS A 394 13.94 0.58 -8.18
C LYS A 394 15.18 0.14 -8.95
N ARG A 395 15.09 -0.95 -9.71
CA ARG A 395 16.19 -1.50 -10.51
C ARG A 395 16.65 -0.50 -11.58
N ASP A 396 15.71 0.21 -12.18
CA ASP A 396 15.97 1.18 -13.24
C ASP A 396 16.33 2.58 -12.72
N GLY A 397 16.38 2.77 -11.40
CA GLY A 397 16.72 4.06 -10.78
C GLY A 397 15.63 5.12 -10.94
N ILE A 398 14.37 4.71 -11.15
CA ILE A 398 13.23 5.62 -11.24
C ILE A 398 12.91 6.18 -9.84
N PRO A 399 12.63 7.49 -9.71
CA PRO A 399 12.38 8.13 -8.42
C PRO A 399 11.01 7.77 -7.83
N ILE A 400 10.87 6.53 -7.35
CA ILE A 400 9.68 6.02 -6.67
C ILE A 400 9.90 5.98 -5.15
N TYR A 401 8.92 6.46 -4.39
CA TYR A 401 8.95 6.36 -2.93
C TYR A 401 8.19 5.12 -2.43
N GLY A 402 7.01 4.87 -2.99
CA GLY A 402 6.09 3.88 -2.44
C GLY A 402 5.08 3.30 -3.43
N LEU A 403 4.33 2.33 -2.94
CA LEU A 403 3.19 1.71 -3.62
C LEU A 403 1.90 2.05 -2.85
N GLY A 404 0.96 2.66 -3.56
CA GLY A 404 -0.41 2.91 -3.14
C GLY A 404 -1.28 1.70 -3.45
N ILE A 405 -2.01 1.27 -2.43
CA ILE A 405 -2.94 0.14 -2.48
C ILE A 405 -4.31 0.71 -2.16
N GLN A 406 -5.20 0.80 -3.15
CA GLN A 406 -6.50 1.45 -2.97
C GLN A 406 -7.27 0.80 -1.79
N GLY A 407 -7.38 -0.52 -1.75
CA GLY A 407 -7.97 -1.22 -0.60
C GLY A 407 -9.51 -1.18 -0.59
N HIS A 408 -10.13 -1.26 -1.76
CA HIS A 408 -11.58 -1.39 -1.90
C HIS A 408 -12.05 -2.83 -1.62
N PHE A 409 -12.60 -3.05 -0.43
CA PHE A 409 -13.22 -4.33 -0.04
C PHE A 409 -14.72 -4.31 -0.35
N ASN A 410 -15.09 -4.94 -1.46
CA ASN A 410 -16.49 -5.05 -1.91
C ASN A 410 -17.23 -6.27 -1.34
N SER A 411 -16.57 -7.04 -0.48
CA SER A 411 -17.12 -8.23 0.18
C SER A 411 -16.90 -8.12 1.69
N PRO A 412 -17.90 -8.47 2.51
CA PRO A 412 -17.75 -8.50 3.96
C PRO A 412 -16.95 -9.70 4.45
N ASN A 413 -16.74 -10.71 3.60
CA ASN A 413 -15.92 -11.88 3.92
C ASN A 413 -14.45 -11.57 3.63
N ILE A 414 -13.71 -11.23 4.67
CA ILE A 414 -12.27 -10.92 4.59
C ILE A 414 -11.49 -12.06 5.23
N ASP A 415 -10.70 -12.75 4.40
CA ASP A 415 -9.72 -13.73 4.85
C ASP A 415 -8.45 -12.99 5.28
N MET A 416 -8.19 -12.98 6.59
CA MET A 416 -7.06 -12.25 7.17
C MET A 416 -5.71 -12.88 6.83
N ASP A 417 -5.65 -14.19 6.61
CA ASP A 417 -4.41 -14.90 6.25
C ASP A 417 -4.02 -14.55 4.81
N ALA A 418 -4.98 -14.62 3.88
CA ALA A 418 -4.77 -14.21 2.49
C ALA A 418 -4.45 -12.70 2.38
N LEU A 419 -5.17 -11.86 3.13
CA LEU A 419 -4.91 -10.42 3.17
C LEU A 419 -3.49 -10.11 3.67
N LYS A 420 -3.06 -10.76 4.76
CA LYS A 420 -1.71 -10.61 5.29
C LYS A 420 -0.67 -11.12 4.30
N TYR A 421 -0.86 -12.31 3.72
CA TYR A 421 0.04 -12.87 2.71
C TYR A 421 0.23 -11.91 1.54
N ARG A 422 -0.86 -11.34 0.99
CA ARG A 422 -0.78 -10.40 -0.15
C ARG A 422 -0.08 -9.10 0.25
N LEU A 423 -0.34 -8.58 1.44
CA LEU A 423 0.33 -7.37 1.93
C LEU A 423 1.84 -7.60 2.12
N ASP A 424 2.22 -8.73 2.73
CA ASP A 424 3.61 -9.15 2.88
C ASP A 424 4.27 -9.32 1.49
N LYS A 425 3.55 -9.92 0.54
CA LYS A 425 4.01 -10.12 -0.84
C LYS A 425 4.33 -8.81 -1.53
N VAL A 426 3.47 -7.80 -1.43
CA VAL A 426 3.71 -6.47 -2.01
C VAL A 426 4.90 -5.77 -1.33
N ALA A 427 5.08 -5.98 -0.03
CA ALA A 427 6.19 -5.43 0.73
C ALA A 427 7.56 -5.97 0.29
N GLU A 428 7.63 -7.13 -0.38
CA GLU A 428 8.87 -7.64 -1.01
C GLU A 428 9.45 -6.70 -2.07
N SER A 429 8.68 -5.72 -2.55
CA SER A 429 9.21 -4.61 -3.38
C SER A 429 10.33 -3.84 -2.68
N GLY A 430 10.33 -3.84 -1.34
CA GLY A 430 11.19 -3.00 -0.52
C GLY A 430 10.91 -1.51 -0.68
N LEU A 431 9.68 -1.16 -1.08
CA LEU A 431 9.13 0.20 -1.08
C LEU A 431 8.19 0.38 0.12
N LYS A 432 7.87 1.63 0.45
CA LYS A 432 6.84 1.93 1.46
C LYS A 432 5.45 1.71 0.87
N LEU A 433 4.53 1.24 1.71
CA LEU A 433 3.15 0.95 1.32
C LEU A 433 2.20 1.97 1.95
N TRP A 434 1.18 2.37 1.20
CA TRP A 434 0.08 3.19 1.68
C TRP A 434 -1.23 2.56 1.28
N ILE A 435 -2.16 2.45 2.23
CA ILE A 435 -3.54 2.12 1.90
C ILE A 435 -4.22 3.43 1.55
N THR A 436 -4.52 3.65 0.29
CA THR A 436 -4.83 4.99 -0.25
C THR A 436 -6.32 5.29 -0.29
N GLU A 437 -7.18 4.27 -0.35
CA GLU A 437 -8.61 4.43 -0.65
C GLU A 437 -9.48 3.40 0.10
N LEU A 438 -9.13 3.12 1.36
CA LEU A 438 -9.79 2.08 2.16
C LEU A 438 -11.30 2.28 2.17
N SER A 439 -12.02 1.26 1.71
CA SER A 439 -13.47 1.19 1.78
C SER A 439 -13.90 -0.23 2.12
N LEU A 440 -14.89 -0.37 3.01
CA LEU A 440 -15.38 -1.65 3.51
C LEU A 440 -16.89 -1.71 3.30
N SER A 441 -17.31 -2.38 2.23
CA SER A 441 -18.71 -2.48 1.85
C SER A 441 -19.40 -3.53 2.70
N ASP A 442 -20.33 -3.09 3.54
CA ASP A 442 -21.16 -3.99 4.33
C ASP A 442 -22.48 -3.30 4.74
N THR A 443 -23.60 -4.00 4.62
CA THR A 443 -24.90 -3.50 5.08
C THR A 443 -25.14 -3.78 6.57
N ASP A 444 -24.33 -4.62 7.19
CA ASP A 444 -24.31 -4.88 8.64
C ASP A 444 -23.20 -4.06 9.28
N GLU A 445 -23.56 -2.96 9.94
CA GLU A 445 -22.62 -2.02 10.54
C GLU A 445 -21.77 -2.66 11.65
N ASN A 446 -22.26 -3.68 12.35
CA ASN A 446 -21.49 -4.37 13.39
C ASN A 446 -20.42 -5.27 12.79
N ARG A 447 -20.74 -5.97 11.70
CA ARG A 447 -19.76 -6.75 10.94
C ARG A 447 -18.76 -5.83 10.25
N GLN A 448 -19.20 -4.70 9.71
CA GLN A 448 -18.33 -3.65 9.17
C GLN A 448 -17.34 -3.16 10.23
N ALA A 449 -17.82 -2.88 11.46
CA ALA A 449 -16.98 -2.44 12.57
C ALA A 449 -15.92 -3.49 12.96
N ALA A 450 -16.31 -4.76 13.03
CA ALA A 450 -15.39 -5.86 13.32
C ALA A 450 -14.32 -6.03 12.24
N ASN A 451 -14.71 -5.93 10.96
CA ASN A 451 -13.78 -5.98 9.83
C ASN A 451 -12.86 -4.77 9.79
N LEU A 452 -13.37 -3.58 10.06
CA LEU A 452 -12.59 -2.34 10.14
C LEU A 452 -11.49 -2.46 11.19
N GLU A 453 -11.81 -2.96 12.39
CA GLU A 453 -10.83 -3.18 13.44
C GLU A 453 -9.72 -4.13 13.00
N LYS A 454 -10.08 -5.28 12.40
CA LYS A 454 -9.11 -6.28 11.94
C LYS A 454 -8.18 -5.73 10.86
N VAL A 455 -8.75 -5.13 9.82
CA VAL A 455 -8.03 -4.62 8.64
C VAL A 455 -7.13 -3.45 9.03
N MET A 456 -7.64 -2.48 9.80
CA MET A 456 -6.85 -1.35 10.29
C MET A 456 -5.72 -1.82 11.22
N THR A 457 -5.97 -2.82 12.08
CA THR A 457 -4.93 -3.37 12.96
C THR A 457 -3.82 -4.05 12.16
N LEU A 458 -4.17 -4.85 11.15
CA LEU A 458 -3.18 -5.46 10.27
C LEU A 458 -2.32 -4.38 9.60
N PHE A 459 -2.94 -3.39 8.96
CA PHE A 459 -2.24 -2.30 8.26
C PHE A 459 -1.35 -1.49 9.20
N PHE A 460 -1.87 -1.09 10.37
CA PHE A 460 -1.09 -0.35 11.36
C PHE A 460 0.08 -1.17 11.92
N SER A 461 -0.06 -2.49 12.02
CA SER A 461 0.99 -3.40 12.49
C SER A 461 2.06 -3.75 11.45
N HIS A 462 1.84 -3.47 10.17
CA HIS A 462 2.72 -3.93 9.11
C HIS A 462 3.92 -2.96 8.90
N PRO A 463 5.18 -3.44 8.91
CA PRO A 463 6.37 -2.58 8.92
C PRO A 463 6.55 -1.73 7.65
N ALA A 464 6.08 -2.20 6.50
CA ALA A 464 6.14 -1.43 5.26
C ALA A 464 5.03 -0.39 5.12
N VAL A 465 3.92 -0.51 5.87
CA VAL A 465 2.79 0.40 5.75
C VAL A 465 3.06 1.67 6.57
N GLU A 466 2.84 2.83 5.97
CA GLU A 466 3.05 4.14 6.62
C GLU A 466 1.78 4.98 6.75
N GLY A 467 0.70 4.61 6.06
CA GLY A 467 -0.54 5.34 6.14
C GLY A 467 -1.76 4.59 5.63
N VAL A 468 -2.93 5.01 6.13
CA VAL A 468 -4.25 4.57 5.68
C VAL A 468 -5.14 5.79 5.45
N LEU A 469 -5.74 5.90 4.27
CA LEU A 469 -6.79 6.86 3.97
C LEU A 469 -8.07 6.14 3.57
N PHE A 470 -9.20 6.57 4.13
CA PHE A 470 -10.51 6.11 3.71
C PHE A 470 -10.95 6.77 2.41
N TRP A 471 -11.66 6.06 1.53
CA TRP A 471 -12.25 6.67 0.33
C TRP A 471 -13.62 7.31 0.62
N GLY A 472 -13.57 8.35 1.44
CA GLY A 472 -14.73 9.01 2.03
C GLY A 472 -15.15 8.37 3.35
N PHE A 473 -16.06 9.04 4.07
CA PHE A 473 -16.50 8.60 5.40
C PHE A 473 -17.98 8.84 5.68
N TRP A 474 -18.63 9.76 4.96
CA TRP A 474 -19.96 10.28 5.27
C TRP A 474 -20.98 9.95 4.18
N ASP A 475 -22.13 9.39 4.57
CA ASP A 475 -23.22 8.94 3.69
C ASP A 475 -23.79 10.02 2.75
N GLY A 476 -23.69 11.30 3.13
CA GLY A 476 -24.14 12.42 2.33
C GLY A 476 -23.23 12.75 1.14
N LYS A 477 -21.99 12.23 1.10
CA LYS A 477 -21.03 12.55 0.04
C LYS A 477 -20.11 11.42 -0.42
N ILE A 478 -20.18 10.24 0.19
CA ILE A 478 -19.37 9.07 -0.20
C ILE A 478 -19.83 8.45 -1.54
N TRP A 479 -18.92 7.82 -2.26
CA TRP A 479 -19.21 7.13 -3.52
C TRP A 479 -20.23 5.98 -3.36
N HIS A 480 -20.07 5.18 -2.31
CA HIS A 480 -20.91 4.03 -1.98
C HIS A 480 -21.40 4.14 -0.53
N LYS A 481 -22.73 4.19 -0.33
CA LYS A 481 -23.32 4.45 1.00
C LYS A 481 -23.05 3.33 2.00
N GLU A 482 -22.94 2.10 1.52
CA GLU A 482 -22.55 0.91 2.28
C GLU A 482 -21.12 0.96 2.82
N ASN A 483 -20.30 1.93 2.38
CA ASN A 483 -18.97 2.19 2.94
C ASN A 483 -19.00 3.29 4.03
N ALA A 484 -20.15 3.92 4.29
CA ALA A 484 -20.23 5.05 5.19
C ALA A 484 -19.90 4.63 6.64
N LEU A 485 -19.10 5.46 7.31
CA LEU A 485 -18.79 5.36 8.73
C LEU A 485 -19.64 6.33 9.55
N PHE A 486 -20.16 7.37 8.90
CA PHE A 486 -20.93 8.44 9.52
C PHE A 486 -22.17 8.77 8.69
N THR A 487 -23.28 9.06 9.35
CA THR A 487 -24.59 9.25 8.70
C THR A 487 -25.28 10.54 9.11
N GLY A 488 -26.18 11.01 8.23
CA GLY A 488 -27.07 12.14 8.48
C GLY A 488 -26.37 13.51 8.52
N THR A 489 -27.15 14.57 8.70
CA THR A 489 -26.66 15.97 8.62
C THR A 489 -25.72 16.36 9.76
N ASN A 490 -25.79 15.66 10.89
CA ASN A 490 -24.92 15.88 12.06
C ASN A 490 -23.64 15.04 12.04
N ILE A 491 -23.42 14.21 10.99
CA ILE A 491 -22.25 13.32 10.85
C ILE A 491 -22.12 12.42 12.08
N THR A 492 -23.20 11.70 12.39
CA THR A 492 -23.26 10.80 13.55
C THR A 492 -22.57 9.49 13.20
N ALA A 493 -21.72 8.98 14.10
CA ALA A 493 -21.04 7.70 13.90
C ALA A 493 -22.04 6.53 13.88
N ASN A 494 -21.90 5.63 12.90
CA ASN A 494 -22.45 4.28 13.04
C ASN A 494 -21.49 3.37 13.83
N ALA A 495 -21.77 2.06 13.91
CA ALA A 495 -20.90 1.15 14.66
C ALA A 495 -19.44 1.15 14.14
N ALA A 496 -19.24 1.20 12.81
CA ALA A 496 -17.91 1.25 12.21
C ALA A 496 -17.23 2.62 12.41
N GLY A 497 -17.97 3.72 12.28
CA GLY A 497 -17.45 5.06 12.62
C GLY A 497 -17.07 5.19 14.09
N GLN A 498 -17.84 4.60 15.00
CA GLN A 498 -17.50 4.60 16.43
C GLN A 498 -16.23 3.79 16.67
N LYS A 499 -16.08 2.63 16.01
CA LYS A 499 -14.84 1.85 16.07
C LYS A 499 -13.64 2.64 15.54
N TYR A 500 -13.78 3.37 14.42
CA TYR A 500 -12.72 4.26 13.93
C TYR A 500 -12.36 5.33 14.98
N LEU A 501 -13.35 6.02 15.55
CA LEU A 501 -13.12 7.04 16.57
C LEU A 501 -12.45 6.48 17.82
N ASP A 502 -12.77 5.25 18.22
CA ASP A 502 -12.12 4.57 19.34
C ASP A 502 -10.66 4.24 19.02
N LEU A 503 -10.39 3.66 17.84
CA LEU A 503 -9.02 3.40 17.39
C LEU A 503 -8.20 4.69 17.32
N PHE A 504 -8.74 5.73 16.70
CA PHE A 504 -8.05 6.99 16.47
C PHE A 504 -7.92 7.81 17.75
N HIS A 505 -8.96 8.01 18.57
CA HIS A 505 -8.88 8.91 19.73
C HIS A 505 -8.49 8.22 21.04
N LYS A 506 -8.57 6.88 21.13
CA LYS A 506 -8.33 6.15 22.38
C LYS A 506 -7.23 5.10 22.22
N THR A 507 -7.40 4.11 21.36
CA THR A 507 -6.52 2.93 21.29
C THR A 507 -5.12 3.27 20.76
N TRP A 508 -5.05 4.06 19.69
CA TRP A 508 -3.79 4.48 19.05
C TRP A 508 -3.51 5.95 19.32
N LYS A 509 -3.66 6.34 20.58
CA LYS A 509 -3.35 7.67 21.08
C LYS A 509 -2.65 7.58 22.43
N THR A 510 -1.60 8.36 22.62
CA THR A 510 -0.98 8.48 23.94
C THR A 510 -1.59 9.64 24.73
N TYR A 511 -2.11 9.28 25.90
CA TYR A 511 -2.42 10.19 27.00
C TYR A 511 -1.84 9.58 28.27
N PHE A 512 -1.01 10.33 28.97
CA PHE A 512 -0.31 9.85 30.17
C PHE A 512 -0.27 10.95 31.21
N VAL A 513 -0.60 10.64 32.46
CA VAL A 513 -0.48 11.55 33.60
C VAL A 513 0.16 10.80 34.75
N HIS A 514 1.19 11.37 35.37
CA HIS A 514 1.87 10.75 36.49
C HIS A 514 2.44 11.78 37.46
N ASN A 515 2.28 11.53 38.77
CA ASN A 515 2.91 12.32 39.82
C ASN A 515 4.36 11.86 40.00
N ILE A 516 5.33 12.74 39.81
CA ILE A 516 6.74 12.38 39.98
C ILE A 516 7.05 12.26 41.48
N GLN A 517 7.69 11.18 41.86
CA GLN A 517 8.20 10.99 43.23
C GLN A 517 9.69 11.38 43.31
N PRO A 518 10.18 11.86 44.48
CA PRO A 518 11.59 12.19 44.64
C PRO A 518 12.49 10.99 44.29
N SER A 519 13.64 11.26 43.64
CA SER A 519 14.67 10.26 43.26
C SER A 519 14.23 9.12 42.31
N HIS A 520 13.04 9.19 41.71
CA HIS A 520 12.55 8.14 40.81
C HIS A 520 12.50 8.62 39.35
N THR A 521 13.05 7.79 38.46
CA THR A 521 12.81 7.91 37.02
C THR A 521 11.44 7.29 36.70
N VAL A 522 10.57 8.04 36.04
CA VAL A 522 9.27 7.54 35.58
C VAL A 522 9.44 7.08 34.14
N GLN A 523 9.01 5.85 33.83
CA GLN A 523 9.11 5.25 32.51
C GLN A 523 7.72 4.99 31.95
N THR A 524 7.53 5.29 30.66
CA THR A 524 6.31 4.98 29.92
C THR A 524 6.65 4.70 28.45
N SER A 525 5.65 4.41 27.62
CA SER A 525 5.81 4.31 26.17
C SER A 525 4.72 5.10 25.46
N GLY A 526 5.13 5.92 24.49
CA GLY A 526 4.22 6.74 23.68
C GLY A 526 4.19 6.27 22.23
N PHE A 527 3.07 6.50 21.53
CA PHE A 527 3.00 6.34 20.08
C PHE A 527 3.86 7.40 19.39
N LEU A 528 4.53 7.06 18.29
CA LEU A 528 5.39 8.00 17.57
C LEU A 528 4.59 9.21 17.05
N GLY A 529 5.18 10.41 17.11
CA GLY A 529 4.56 11.65 16.65
C GLY A 529 4.84 12.86 17.54
N GLU A 530 3.99 13.88 17.43
CA GLU A 530 4.15 15.17 18.13
C GLU A 530 3.39 15.19 19.45
N TYR A 531 4.01 15.75 20.48
CA TYR A 531 3.51 15.80 21.84
C TYR A 531 3.52 17.20 22.42
N LEU A 532 2.56 17.43 23.31
CA LEU A 532 2.58 18.51 24.27
C LEU A 532 2.88 17.91 25.66
N LEU A 533 4.02 18.31 26.23
CA LEU A 533 4.39 18.03 27.62
C LEU A 533 3.86 19.15 28.50
N ASN A 534 3.04 18.80 29.48
CA ASN A 534 2.59 19.69 30.54
C ASN A 534 3.21 19.28 31.86
N ILE A 535 3.80 20.21 32.59
CA ILE A 535 4.29 20.00 33.95
C ILE A 535 3.41 20.82 34.88
N LYS A 536 2.84 20.16 35.89
CA LYS A 536 1.90 20.78 36.83
C LYS A 536 2.43 20.67 38.25
N LYS A 537 2.13 21.67 39.09
CA LYS A 537 2.35 21.64 40.54
C LYS A 537 1.01 21.79 41.25
N ASN A 538 0.66 20.81 42.09
CA ASN A 538 -0.64 20.74 42.77
C ASN A 538 -1.83 20.94 41.80
N GLY A 539 -1.71 20.42 40.58
CA GLY A 539 -2.71 20.56 39.51
C GLY A 539 -2.62 21.83 38.66
N HIS A 540 -1.83 22.84 39.04
CA HIS A 540 -1.64 24.06 38.27
C HIS A 540 -0.52 23.92 37.25
N LEU A 541 -0.75 24.31 35.99
CA LEU A 541 0.28 24.29 34.93
C LEU A 541 1.41 25.26 35.27
N ILE A 542 2.63 24.75 35.34
CA ILE A 542 3.85 25.54 35.60
C ILE A 542 4.82 25.56 34.41
N HIS A 543 4.68 24.64 33.45
CA HIS A 543 5.45 24.61 32.20
C HIS A 543 4.71 23.82 31.13
N GLN A 544 4.92 24.21 29.87
CA GLN A 544 4.37 23.55 28.71
C GLN A 544 5.36 23.61 27.56
N GLU A 545 5.58 22.48 26.88
CA GLU A 545 6.56 22.39 25.80
C GLU A 545 6.19 21.34 24.76
N ASN A 546 6.50 21.61 23.50
CA ASN A 546 6.30 20.66 22.40
C ASN A 546 7.56 19.84 22.17
N PHE A 547 7.40 18.55 21.86
CA PHE A 547 8.50 17.70 21.39
C PHE A 547 7.98 16.61 20.45
N SER A 548 8.88 16.07 19.63
CA SER A 548 8.61 14.93 18.75
C SER A 548 9.17 13.64 19.36
N LEU A 549 8.40 12.56 19.28
CA LEU A 549 8.82 11.22 19.65
C LEU A 549 9.05 10.38 18.39
N ASP A 550 10.31 10.02 18.16
CA ASP A 550 10.74 9.09 17.12
C ASP A 550 11.08 7.71 17.73
N SER A 551 11.55 6.78 16.89
CA SER A 551 11.84 5.40 17.31
C SER A 551 13.02 5.26 18.29
N SER A 552 13.85 6.29 18.46
CA SER A 552 14.96 6.29 19.43
C SER A 552 14.47 6.44 20.88
N GLY A 553 13.24 6.90 21.08
CA GLY A 553 12.69 7.24 22.39
C GLY A 553 12.98 8.69 22.79
N LYS A 554 12.67 9.03 24.04
CA LYS A 554 12.93 10.36 24.58
C LYS A 554 13.24 10.32 26.06
N ASP A 555 14.39 10.87 26.44
CA ASP A 555 14.72 11.11 27.85
C ASP A 555 14.45 12.57 28.19
N ILE A 556 13.62 12.81 29.21
CA ILE A 556 13.14 14.15 29.57
C ILE A 556 13.59 14.48 30.99
N THR A 557 14.52 15.42 31.12
CA THR A 557 14.96 15.94 32.42
C THR A 557 14.26 17.25 32.73
N ILE A 558 13.54 17.29 33.85
CA ILE A 558 12.76 18.45 34.29
C ILE A 558 13.55 19.18 35.38
N ASN A 559 14.00 20.40 35.09
CA ASN A 559 14.73 21.21 36.05
C ASN A 559 13.81 22.29 36.62
N LEU A 560 13.60 22.27 37.93
CA LEU A 560 12.77 23.28 38.60
C LEU A 560 13.57 24.56 38.89
N THR A 561 12.86 25.65 39.12
CA THR A 561 13.43 26.89 39.68
C THR A 561 13.84 26.68 41.15
N ASN A 562 14.68 27.58 41.68
CA ASN A 562 15.19 27.49 43.06
C ASN A 562 14.08 27.56 44.13
N ASP A 563 12.98 28.25 43.85
CA ASP A 563 11.79 28.31 44.71
C ASP A 563 10.85 27.11 44.52
N HIS A 564 11.19 26.22 43.57
CA HIS A 564 10.42 25.07 43.14
C HIS A 564 8.98 25.40 42.72
N GLN A 565 8.67 26.66 42.39
CA GLN A 565 7.34 27.07 41.93
C GLN A 565 7.21 27.05 40.41
N GLY A 566 8.32 26.94 39.67
CA GLY A 566 8.35 26.89 38.21
C GLY A 566 9.37 25.90 37.66
N VAL A 567 9.46 25.84 36.33
CA VAL A 567 10.47 25.08 35.59
C VAL A 567 11.50 26.05 35.05
N SER A 568 12.77 25.82 35.34
CA SER A 568 13.88 26.63 34.82
C SER A 568 14.23 26.23 33.39
N HIS A 569 14.26 24.93 33.10
CA HIS A 569 14.40 24.38 31.76
C HIS A 569 13.99 22.89 31.72
N VAL A 570 13.64 22.42 30.53
CA VAL A 570 13.51 20.99 30.23
C VAL A 570 14.62 20.62 29.24
N ALA A 571 15.32 19.53 29.52
CA ALA A 571 16.33 18.99 28.61
C ALA A 571 15.82 17.70 27.98
N PHE A 572 15.95 17.61 26.65
CA PHE A 572 15.62 16.44 25.85
C PHE A 572 16.91 15.72 25.46
N GLY A 573 17.04 14.47 25.91
CA GLY A 573 18.13 13.54 25.60
C GLY A 573 17.76 12.54 24.50
#